data_AF-A0AAQ3Y7R2-F1
#
_entry.id   AF-A0AAQ3Y7R2-F1
#
_cell.length_a   1.000
_cell.length_b   1.000
_cell.length_c   1.000
_cell.angle_alpha   90.00
_cell.angle_beta   90.00
_cell.angle_gamma   90.00
#
_symmetry.space_group_name_H-M   'P 1'
#
loop_
_entity.id
_entity.type
_entity.pdbx_description
1 polymer ?
#
loop_
_entity_poly.entity_id
_entity_poly.type
_entity_poly.pdbx_seq_one_letter_code
_entity_poly.pdbx_strand_id
1 'polypeptide(L)' 'MKRLYKTVVFEMSVYYGVLAIVMPLIYAVTNHISFISVFSLEWLAVTLFMYPIVLILSMIRYSYYRMKKMSHF' A
#
# COMPACT_ATOMS: atom_id res chain seq x y z
N MET A 1 -8.11 -20.73 -3.56
CA MET A 1 -7.43 -20.10 -2.39
C MET A 1 -6.20 -19.27 -2.76
N LYS A 2 -5.20 -19.78 -3.50
CA LYS A 2 -4.04 -18.98 -3.96
C LYS A 2 -4.41 -17.75 -4.81
N ARG A 3 -5.47 -17.86 -5.63
CA ARG A 3 -5.98 -16.76 -6.47
C ARG A 3 -6.50 -15.58 -5.63
N LEU A 4 -7.22 -15.84 -4.53
CA LEU A 4 -7.76 -14.82 -3.64
C LEU A 4 -6.65 -14.06 -2.88
N TYR A 5 -5.63 -14.78 -2.40
CA TYR A 5 -4.46 -14.14 -1.77
C TYR A 5 -3.73 -13.21 -2.73
N LYS A 6 -3.45 -13.69 -3.95
CA LYS A 6 -2.80 -12.88 -4.99
C LYS A 6 -3.62 -11.64 -5.33
N THR A 7 -4.96 -11.76 -5.39
CA THR A 7 -5.85 -10.63 -5.62
C THR A 7 -5.79 -9.59 -4.49
N VAL A 8 -5.87 -10.01 -3.21
CA VAL A 8 -5.82 -9.08 -2.07
C VAL A 8 -4.47 -8.35 -2.01
N VAL A 9 -3.37 -9.07 -2.22
CA VAL A 9 -2.03 -8.47 -2.25
C VAL A 9 -1.90 -7.51 -3.43
N PHE A 10 -2.38 -7.88 -4.61
CA PHE A 10 -2.36 -7.03 -5.79
C PHE A 10 -3.17 -5.74 -5.59
N GLU A 11 -4.40 -5.83 -5.08
CA GLU A 11 -5.24 -4.68 -4.78
C GLU A 11 -4.54 -3.73 -3.80
N MET A 12 -3.98 -4.26 -2.71
CA MET A 12 -3.28 -3.46 -1.70
C MET A 12 -2.02 -2.79 -2.26
N SER A 13 -1.24 -3.51 -3.07
CA SER A 13 -0.07 -2.95 -3.76
C SER A 13 -0.46 -1.84 -4.74
N VAL A 14 -1.57 -1.99 -5.47
CA VAL A 14 -2.07 -0.97 -6.41
C VAL A 14 -2.55 0.27 -5.65
N TYR A 15 -3.37 0.12 -4.61
CA TYR A 15 -3.81 1.25 -3.79
C TYR A 15 -2.61 2.00 -3.19
N TYR A 16 -1.63 1.26 -2.68
CA TYR A 16 -0.47 1.88 -2.08
C TYR A 16 0.42 2.59 -3.12
N GLY A 17 0.62 2.00 -4.30
CA GLY A 17 1.38 2.61 -5.39
C GLY A 17 0.73 3.91 -5.89
N VAL A 18 -0.60 3.94 -6.00
CA VAL A 18 -1.35 5.16 -6.34
C VAL A 18 -1.16 6.21 -5.25
N LEU A 19 -1.31 5.86 -3.97
CA LEU A 19 -1.08 6.79 -2.87
C LEU A 19 0.35 7.34 -2.83
N ALA A 20 1.34 6.51 -3.13
CA ALA A 20 2.75 6.91 -3.18
C ALA A 20 3.05 8.02 -4.21
N ILE A 21 2.22 8.14 -5.25
CA ILE A 21 2.33 9.17 -6.28
C ILE A 21 1.39 10.34 -5.97
N VAL A 22 0.14 10.06 -5.60
CA VAL A 22 -0.90 11.08 -5.41
C VAL A 22 -0.64 11.95 -4.19
N MET A 23 -0.17 11.39 -3.08
CA MET A 23 0.11 12.15 -1.85
C MET A 23 1.13 13.29 -2.08
N PRO A 24 2.32 13.04 -2.68
CA PRO A 24 3.26 14.09 -3.04
C PRO A 24 2.67 15.18 -3.93
N LEU A 25 1.85 14.78 -4.90
CA LEU A 25 1.23 15.71 -5.84
C LEU A 25 0.23 16.63 -5.13
N ILE A 26 -0.64 16.07 -4.28
CA ILE A 26 -1.58 16.85 -3.46
C ILE A 26 -0.81 17.83 -2.57
N TYR A 27 0.25 17.36 -1.92
CA TYR A 27 1.08 18.19 -1.05
C TYR A 27 1.75 19.34 -1.83
N ALA A 28 2.30 19.04 -3.01
CA ALA A 28 2.95 20.02 -3.88
C ALA A 28 1.97 21.12 -4.33
N VAL A 29 0.78 20.72 -4.79
CA VAL A 29 -0.28 21.64 -5.22
C VAL A 29 -0.76 22.51 -4.05
N THR A 30 -1.01 21.89 -2.88
CA THR A 30 -1.51 22.58 -1.69
C THR A 30 -0.54 23.65 -1.19
N ASN A 31 0.77 23.39 -1.26
CA ASN A 31 1.80 24.30 -0.76
C ASN A 31 2.43 25.17 -1.85
N HIS A 32 1.95 25.10 -3.10
CA HIS A 32 2.49 25.82 -4.25
C HIS A 32 4.01 25.63 -4.44
N ILE A 33 4.51 24.44 -4.14
CA ILE A 33 5.92 24.07 -4.29
C ILE A 33 6.14 23.19 -5.52
N SER A 34 7.39 23.16 -6.00
CA SER A 34 7.76 22.31 -7.12
C SER A 34 7.57 20.82 -6.79
N PHE A 35 7.04 20.05 -7.74
CA PHE A 35 6.90 18.59 -7.59
C PHE A 35 8.25 17.92 -7.30
N ILE A 36 9.33 18.41 -7.91
CA ILE A 36 10.68 17.86 -7.75
C ILE A 36 11.16 17.94 -6.31
N SER A 37 10.76 18.96 -5.54
CA SER A 37 11.17 19.08 -4.14
C SER A 37 10.45 18.09 -3.21
N VAL A 38 9.31 17.52 -3.63
CA VAL A 38 8.53 16.57 -2.82
C VAL A 38 8.95 15.12 -3.08
N PHE A 39 9.40 14.80 -4.29
CA PHE A 39 9.99 13.49 -4.62
C PHE A 39 11.45 13.40 -4.16
N SER A 40 11.68 13.52 -2.85
CA SER A 40 12.99 13.45 -2.22
C SER A 40 13.44 12.01 -1.94
N LEU A 41 14.71 11.85 -1.55
CA LEU A 41 15.25 10.59 -1.04
C LEU A 41 14.52 10.10 0.22
N GLU A 42 14.03 11.01 1.07
CA GLU A 42 13.24 10.61 2.24
C GLU A 42 11.89 10.02 1.81
N TRP A 43 11.22 10.63 0.83
CA TRP A 43 9.97 10.09 0.29
C TRP A 43 10.18 8.72 -0.39
N LEU A 44 11.29 8.56 -1.11
CA LEU A 44 11.68 7.28 -1.69
C LEU A 44 11.87 6.22 -0.59
N ALA A 45 12.54 6.56 0.52
CA ALA A 45 12.70 5.65 1.64
C ALA A 45 11.34 5.27 2.25
N VAL A 46 10.46 6.24 2.50
CA VAL A 46 9.11 5.98 3.05
C VAL A 46 8.33 5.01 2.16
N THR A 47 8.32 5.23 0.85
CA THR A 47 7.60 4.38 -0.10
C THR A 47 8.18 2.97 -0.18
N LEU A 48 9.51 2.82 -0.13
CA LEU A 48 10.20 1.53 -0.09
C LEU A 48 9.91 0.73 1.19
N PHE A 49 9.97 1.38 2.36
CA PHE A 49 9.77 0.71 3.65
C PHE A 49 8.30 0.45 3.97
N MET A 50 7.37 1.22 3.40
CA MET A 50 5.94 0.95 3.53
C MET A 50 5.48 -0.27 2.74
N TYR A 51 6.09 -0.56 1.59
CA TYR A 51 5.72 -1.71 0.77
C TYR A 51 5.77 -3.06 1.53
N PRO A 52 6.84 -3.44 2.27
CA PRO A 52 6.84 -4.67 3.06
C PRO A 52 5.82 -4.65 4.20
N ILE A 53 5.53 -3.48 4.79
CA ILE A 53 4.47 -3.35 5.81
C ILE A 53 3.10 -3.69 5.23
N VAL A 54 2.78 -3.16 4.04
CA VAL A 54 1.53 -3.45 3.32
C VAL A 54 1.41 -4.93 2.99
N LEU A 55 2.52 -5.58 2.59
CA LEU A 55 2.53 -7.02 2.33
C LEU A 55 2.26 -7.84 3.60
N ILE A 56 2.88 -7.48 4.73
CA ILE A 56 2.67 -8.15 6.02
C ILE A 56 1.19 -8.01 6.46
N LEU A 57 0.63 -6.80 6.39
CA LEU A 57 -0.77 -6.56 6.74
C LEU A 57 -1.74 -7.31 5.81
N SER A 58 -1.44 -7.36 4.51
CA SER A 58 -2.23 -8.14 3.55
C SER A 58 -2.21 -9.64 3.87
N MET A 59 -1.06 -10.15 4.31
CA MET A 59 -0.91 -11.54 4.75
C MET A 59 -1.70 -11.82 6.02
N ILE A 60 -1.66 -10.93 7.02
CA ILE A 60 -2.45 -11.05 8.25
C ILE A 60 -3.95 -11.03 7.94
N ARG A 61 -4.40 -10.07 7.12
CA ARG A 61 -5.82 -9.96 6.71
C ARG A 61 -6.30 -11.22 5.99
N TYR A 62 -5.50 -11.75 5.08
CA TYR A 62 -5.82 -12.99 4.39
C TYR A 62 -5.90 -14.18 5.35
N SER A 63 -4.95 -14.31 6.28
CA SER A 63 -4.94 -15.37 7.30
C SER A 63 -6.18 -15.30 8.19
N TYR A 64 -6.55 -14.10 8.66
CA TYR A 64 -7.76 -13.90 9.45
C TYR A 64 -9.04 -14.26 8.68
N TYR A 65 -9.16 -13.83 7.41
CA TYR A 65 -10.30 -14.17 6.57
C TYR A 65 -10.42 -15.69 6.33
N ARG A 66 -9.29 -16.39 6.18
CA ARG A 66 -9.26 -17.86 6.10
C ARG A 66 -9.79 -18.49 7.38
N MET A 67 -9.31 -18.07 8.56
CA MET A 67 -9.72 -18.64 9.86
C MET A 67 -11.22 -18.44 10.10
N LYS A 68 -11.76 -17.26 9.79
CA LYS A 68 -13.20 -16.98 9.92
C LYS A 68 -14.06 -17.87 9.02
N LYS A 69 -13.62 -18.15 7.78
CA LYS A 69 -14.34 -19.07 6.88
C LYS A 69 -14.33 -20.52 7.35
N MET A 70 -13.28 -20.93 8.07
CA MET A 70 -13.13 -22.29 8.58
C MET A 70 -13.92 -22.53 9.89
N SER A 71 -14.23 -21.45 10.63
CA SER A 71 -15.03 -21.49 11.86
C SER A 71 -16.55 -21.50 11.64
N HIS A 72 -17.03 -21.25 10.41
CA HIS A 72 -18.44 -21.25 10.04
C HIS A 72 -18.86 -22.52 9.27
N PHE A 73 -17.97 -23.51 9.18
CA PHE A 73 -18.24 -24.88 8.77
C PHE A 73 -18.16 -25.79 10.00
#